data_AF-A0A7K2VQX0-F1
#
_entry.id   AF-A0A7K2VQX0-F1
#
_cell.length_a   1.000
_cell.length_b   1.000
_cell.length_c   1.000
_cell.angle_alpha   90.00
_cell.angle_beta   90.00
_cell.angle_gamma   90.00
#
_symmetry.space_group_name_H-M   'P 1'
#
loop_
_entity.id
_entity.type
_entity.pdbx_description
1 polymer ?
#
loop_
_entity_poly.entity_id
_entity_poly.type
_entity_poly.pdbx_seq_one_letter_code
_entity_poly.pdbx_strand_id
1 'polypeptide(L)'
;MMGPAHSLSGAAAWLGVGAAAAAFGYPMPWPVLLVGSLVCAGAALAPDLDHKAATISRAFGPVSRWICEIVDKLSYAVYKATRKPGDARRTGGHRTLTHTWLWAVLIGVGSSAVAITCGRWGVLAILFVHLVLAIEGLLWRAARGSSSDVLVWLLAATSAWILAGMLDKPGQGAAWLFSDPGQAYMWLGL
;
A
#
# COMPACT_ATOMS: atom_id res chain seq x y z
N MET A 1 -6.46 17.19 6.14
CA MET A 1 -6.41 15.77 5.73
C MET A 1 -6.26 15.72 4.23
N MET A 2 -5.15 15.16 3.72
CA MET A 2 -4.97 14.94 2.27
C MET A 2 -5.18 13.48 1.87
N GLY A 3 -5.55 12.59 2.80
CA GLY A 3 -5.75 11.15 2.56
C GLY A 3 -6.56 10.82 1.30
N PRO A 4 -7.71 11.47 1.05
CA PRO A 4 -8.49 11.21 -0.16
C PRO A 4 -7.76 11.59 -1.45
N ALA A 5 -7.06 12.73 -1.45
CA ALA A 5 -6.26 13.18 -2.59
C ALA A 5 -5.04 12.27 -2.83
N HIS A 6 -4.36 11.84 -1.77
CA HIS A 6 -3.24 10.92 -1.84
C HIS A 6 -3.68 9.57 -2.42
N SER A 7 -4.76 9.00 -1.88
CA SER A 7 -5.30 7.72 -2.34
C SER A 7 -5.74 7.77 -3.79
N LEU A 8 -6.43 8.85 -4.20
CA LEU A 8 -6.82 9.06 -5.59
C LEU A 8 -5.60 9.21 -6.51
N SER A 9 -4.56 9.93 -6.08
CA SER A 9 -3.32 10.06 -6.86
C SER A 9 -2.57 8.74 -7.01
N GLY A 10 -2.58 7.88 -5.98
CA GLY A 10 -2.01 6.53 -6.06
C GLY A 10 -2.72 5.65 -7.08
N ALA A 11 -4.07 5.65 -7.06
CA ALA A 11 -4.85 4.93 -8.08
C ALA A 11 -4.57 5.46 -9.49
N ALA A 12 -4.53 6.78 -9.66
CA ALA A 12 -4.24 7.41 -10.95
C ALA A 12 -2.84 7.09 -11.46
N ALA A 13 -1.84 6.99 -10.57
CA ALA A 13 -0.48 6.61 -10.92
C ALA A 13 -0.43 5.20 -11.53
N TRP A 14 -1.10 4.22 -10.92
CA TRP A 14 -1.15 2.85 -11.48
C TRP A 14 -1.85 2.80 -12.83
N LEU A 15 -2.97 3.52 -12.99
CA LEU A 15 -3.66 3.62 -14.28
C LEU A 15 -2.75 4.24 -15.34
N GLY A 16 -1.93 5.23 -14.97
CA GLY A 16 -0.89 5.79 -15.84
C GLY A 16 0.18 4.78 -16.24
N VAL A 17 0.64 3.94 -15.29
CA VAL A 17 1.57 2.83 -15.58
C VAL A 17 0.92 1.81 -16.51
N GLY A 18 -0.36 1.49 -16.31
CA GLY A 18 -1.13 0.62 -17.20
C GLY A 18 -1.27 1.16 -18.61
N ALA A 19 -1.54 2.46 -18.76
CA ALA A 19 -1.59 3.14 -20.06
C ALA A 19 -0.22 3.13 -20.75
N ALA A 20 0.85 3.41 -20.01
CA ALA A 20 2.21 3.32 -20.53
C ALA A 20 2.57 1.90 -20.97
N ALA A 21 2.28 0.89 -20.14
CA ALA A 21 2.53 -0.52 -20.46
C ALA A 21 1.79 -0.94 -21.74
N ALA A 22 0.53 -0.54 -21.91
CA ALA A 22 -0.23 -0.76 -23.13
C ALA A 22 0.40 -0.07 -24.36
N ALA A 23 0.88 1.18 -24.21
CA ALA A 23 1.55 1.90 -25.29
C ALA A 23 2.87 1.23 -25.73
N PHE A 24 3.55 0.51 -24.82
CA PHE A 24 4.73 -0.29 -25.13
C PHE A 24 4.43 -1.74 -25.54
N GLY A 25 3.17 -2.10 -25.78
CA GLY A 25 2.78 -3.44 -26.25
C GLY A 25 2.62 -4.50 -25.16
N TYR A 26 2.60 -4.10 -23.88
CA TYR A 26 2.44 -4.97 -22.72
C TYR A 26 1.15 -4.62 -21.93
N PRO A 27 -0.04 -4.78 -22.52
CA PRO A 27 -1.28 -4.44 -21.84
C PRO A 27 -1.48 -5.29 -20.58
N MET A 28 -1.90 -4.64 -19.49
CA MET A 28 -2.32 -5.31 -18.27
C MET A 28 -3.71 -5.94 -18.44
N PRO A 29 -3.93 -7.19 -17.99
CA PRO A 29 -5.26 -7.72 -17.77
C PRO A 29 -6.08 -6.77 -16.90
N TRP A 30 -7.39 -6.65 -17.15
CA TRP A 30 -8.24 -5.73 -16.39
C TRP A 30 -8.21 -5.97 -14.86
N PRO A 31 -8.05 -7.21 -14.32
CA PRO A 31 -7.92 -7.38 -12.88
C PRO A 31 -6.62 -6.84 -12.33
N VAL A 32 -5.53 -6.88 -13.11
CA VAL A 32 -4.25 -6.26 -12.73
C VAL A 32 -4.38 -4.75 -12.69
N LEU A 33 -5.08 -4.14 -13.65
CA LEU A 33 -5.40 -2.70 -13.62
C LEU A 33 -6.21 -2.34 -12.38
N LEU A 34 -7.28 -3.10 -12.09
CA LEU A 34 -8.15 -2.84 -10.94
C LEU A 34 -7.40 -3.02 -9.61
N VAL A 35 -6.77 -4.18 -9.41
CA VAL A 35 -6.12 -4.52 -8.15
C VAL A 35 -4.91 -3.62 -7.90
N GLY A 36 -4.07 -3.38 -8.91
CA GLY A 36 -2.95 -2.47 -8.74
C GLY A 36 -3.40 -1.04 -8.45
N SER A 37 -4.51 -0.57 -9.03
CA SER A 37 -5.07 0.74 -8.69
C SER A 37 -5.49 0.82 -7.22
N LEU A 38 -6.13 -0.22 -6.70
CA LEU A 38 -6.55 -0.30 -5.29
C LEU A 38 -5.34 -0.45 -4.35
N VAL A 39 -4.33 -1.24 -4.74
CA VAL A 39 -3.08 -1.38 -3.99
C VAL A 39 -2.35 -0.04 -3.92
N CYS A 40 -2.14 0.65 -5.04
CA CYS A 40 -1.50 1.96 -5.05
C CYS A 40 -2.32 3.02 -4.31
N ALA A 41 -3.66 2.95 -4.36
CA ALA A 41 -4.53 3.82 -3.57
C ALA A 41 -4.31 3.67 -2.06
N GLY A 42 -4.13 2.44 -1.56
CA GLY A 42 -3.78 2.19 -0.17
C GLY A 42 -2.33 2.56 0.15
N ALA A 43 -1.40 2.20 -0.73
CA ALA A 43 0.04 2.43 -0.55
C ALA A 43 0.40 3.92 -0.52
N ALA A 44 -0.35 4.77 -1.20
CA ALA A 44 -0.18 6.22 -1.14
C ALA A 44 -0.40 6.83 0.26
N LEU A 45 -1.03 6.08 1.18
CA LEU A 45 -1.16 6.45 2.59
C LEU A 45 -0.02 5.92 3.46
N ALA A 46 0.80 4.99 2.96
CA ALA A 46 1.89 4.35 3.70
C ALA A 46 2.96 5.33 4.24
N PRO A 47 3.36 6.38 3.50
CA PRO A 47 4.36 7.34 3.99
C PRO A 47 3.95 8.06 5.28
N ASP A 48 2.65 8.22 5.52
CA ASP A 48 2.12 8.89 6.71
C ASP A 48 2.08 7.97 7.95
N LEU A 49 2.61 6.74 7.87
CA LEU A 49 2.78 5.81 9.00
C LEU A 49 3.81 6.27 10.03
N ASP A 50 4.22 7.52 10.01
CA ASP A 50 5.02 8.18 11.05
C ASP A 50 4.23 9.30 11.76
N HIS A 51 2.95 9.49 11.41
CA HIS A 51 2.13 10.58 11.90
C HIS A 51 0.91 10.10 12.66
N LYS A 52 0.84 10.38 13.97
CA LYS A 52 -0.23 9.90 14.86
C LYS A 52 -1.64 10.34 14.45
N ALA A 53 -1.76 11.45 13.69
CA ALA A 53 -3.05 11.93 13.22
C ALA A 53 -3.47 11.42 11.83
N ALA A 54 -2.60 10.66 11.16
CA ALA A 54 -2.88 10.12 9.83
C ALA A 54 -3.89 8.96 9.87
N THR A 55 -4.56 8.76 8.75
CA THR A 55 -5.53 7.68 8.53
C THR A 55 -4.89 6.31 8.78
N ILE A 56 -3.72 6.05 8.18
CA ILE A 56 -3.03 4.77 8.33
C ILE A 56 -2.68 4.43 9.78
N SER A 57 -2.32 5.43 10.59
CA SER A 57 -1.98 5.27 12.00
C SER A 57 -3.17 4.91 12.89
N ARG A 58 -4.39 5.02 12.36
CA ARG A 58 -5.65 4.76 13.09
C ARG A 58 -6.45 3.59 12.51
N ALA A 59 -6.21 3.22 11.26
CA ALA A 59 -7.01 2.24 10.49
C ALA A 59 -7.08 0.84 11.11
N PHE A 60 -6.11 0.46 11.96
CA PHE A 60 -6.07 -0.84 12.64
C PHE A 60 -6.06 -0.68 14.17
N GLY A 61 -6.67 0.39 14.68
CA GLY A 61 -6.82 0.63 16.11
C GLY A 61 -5.47 0.68 16.85
N PRO A 62 -5.28 -0.08 17.95
CA PRO A 62 -4.03 -0.07 18.71
C PRO A 62 -2.80 -0.51 17.91
N VAL A 63 -2.96 -1.44 16.96
CA VAL A 63 -1.85 -2.01 16.19
C VAL A 63 -1.21 -0.93 15.32
N SER A 64 -2.01 -0.19 14.54
CA SER A 64 -1.49 0.88 13.69
C SER A 64 -0.88 2.03 14.50
N ARG A 65 -1.41 2.32 15.69
CA ARG A 65 -0.82 3.34 16.59
C ARG A 65 0.55 2.92 17.09
N TRP A 66 0.70 1.67 17.51
CA TRP A 66 1.97 1.13 17.98
C TRP A 66 3.01 1.11 16.86
N ILE A 67 2.63 0.64 15.66
CA ILE A 67 3.52 0.67 14.48
C ILE A 67 3.92 2.11 14.14
N CYS A 68 2.98 3.06 14.19
CA CYS A 68 3.26 4.47 13.95
C CYS A 68 4.35 5.02 14.89
N GLU A 69 4.32 4.66 16.17
CA GLU A 69 5.35 5.10 17.12
C GLU A 69 6.73 4.50 16.83
N ILE A 70 6.79 3.25 16.35
CA ILE A 70 8.04 2.62 15.94
C ILE A 70 8.59 3.31 14.69
N VAL A 71 7.76 3.50 13.68
CA VAL A 71 8.16 4.08 12.39
C VAL A 71 8.55 5.55 12.56
N ASP A 72 7.87 6.33 13.41
CA ASP A 72 8.25 7.69 13.76
C ASP A 72 9.65 7.74 14.40
N LYS A 73 9.91 6.89 15.41
CA LYS A 73 11.22 6.80 16.07
C LYS A 73 12.32 6.36 15.10
N LEU A 74 12.06 5.37 14.26
CA LEU A 74 12.99 4.89 13.25
C LEU A 74 13.32 5.99 12.25
N SER A 75 12.30 6.66 11.71
CA SER A 75 12.45 7.75 10.75
C SER A 75 13.25 8.90 11.35
N TYR A 76 12.97 9.26 12.60
CA TYR A 76 13.74 10.27 13.32
C TYR A 76 15.19 9.86 13.58
N ALA A 77 15.45 8.59 13.92
CA ALA A 77 16.80 8.07 14.11
C ALA A 77 17.61 8.13 12.82
N VAL A 78 17.04 7.69 11.70
CA VAL A 78 17.68 7.76 10.38
C VAL A 78 17.94 9.22 9.98
N TYR A 79 16.99 10.12 10.20
CA TYR A 79 17.19 11.56 9.93
C TYR A 79 18.37 12.13 10.74
N LYS A 80 18.44 11.83 12.04
CA LYS A 80 19.55 12.28 12.88
C LYS A 80 20.91 11.71 12.46
N ALA A 81 20.94 10.48 11.97
CA ALA A 81 22.17 9.83 11.51
C ALA A 81 22.65 10.35 10.14
N THR A 82 21.74 10.84 9.29
CA THR A 82 22.03 11.21 7.90
C THR A 82 22.00 12.71 7.61
N ARG A 83 21.50 13.54 8.54
CA ARG A 83 21.42 15.00 8.37
C ARG A 83 22.79 15.64 8.14
N LYS A 84 22.82 16.61 7.24
CA LYS A 84 24.00 17.42 6.88
C LYS A 84 24.00 18.78 7.60
N PRO A 85 25.14 19.49 7.63
CA PRO A 85 25.17 20.88 8.04
C PRO A 85 24.21 21.72 7.19
N GLY A 86 23.26 22.40 7.83
CA GLY A 86 22.21 23.18 7.16
C GLY A 86 20.81 22.55 7.22
N ASP A 87 20.71 21.25 7.51
CA ASP A 87 19.41 20.60 7.65
C ASP A 87 18.67 21.08 8.91
N ALA A 88 17.36 21.28 8.77
CA ALA A 88 16.51 21.79 9.85
C ALA A 88 16.55 20.89 11.08
N ARG A 89 16.54 21.49 12.28
CA ARG A 89 16.33 20.72 13.51
C ARG A 89 14.88 20.22 13.53
N ARG A 90 14.69 18.91 13.69
CA ARG A 90 13.38 18.26 13.79
C ARG A 90 13.21 17.61 15.15
N THR A 91 11.96 17.49 15.60
CA THR A 91 11.58 16.85 16.87
C THR A 91 10.76 15.56 16.65
N GLY A 92 10.65 15.09 15.41
CA GLY A 92 9.95 13.86 15.03
C GLY A 92 10.35 13.36 13.64
N GLY A 93 9.93 12.14 13.32
CA GLY A 93 10.26 11.43 12.10
C GLY A 93 9.35 11.78 10.91
N HIS A 94 8.24 12.48 11.14
CA HIS A 94 7.28 12.82 10.09
C HIS A 94 7.95 13.46 8.86
N ARG A 95 7.68 12.90 7.67
CA ARG A 95 8.23 13.35 6.37
C ARG A 95 9.75 13.23 6.27
N THR A 96 10.34 12.22 6.88
CA THR A 96 11.75 11.90 6.71
C THR A 96 11.88 10.58 5.93
N LEU A 97 12.30 9.48 6.56
CA LEU A 97 12.55 8.19 5.92
C LEU A 97 11.36 7.69 5.09
N THR A 98 10.16 7.66 5.67
CA THR A 98 8.91 7.17 5.05
C THR A 98 8.53 7.87 3.76
N HIS A 99 8.99 9.12 3.59
CA HIS A 99 8.71 9.97 2.43
C HIS A 99 9.87 9.96 1.42
N THR A 100 10.74 8.97 1.47
CA THR A 100 11.80 8.76 0.48
C THR A 100 11.42 7.65 -0.51
N TRP A 101 11.93 7.73 -1.73
CA TRP A 101 11.80 6.65 -2.71
C TRP A 101 12.43 5.34 -2.20
N LEU A 102 13.48 5.42 -1.37
CA LEU A 102 14.12 4.25 -0.78
C LEU A 102 13.15 3.47 0.10
N TRP A 103 12.38 4.16 0.95
CA TRP A 103 11.36 3.51 1.77
C TRP A 103 10.27 2.87 0.91
N ALA A 104 9.82 3.55 -0.16
CA ALA A 104 8.86 2.98 -1.09
C ALA A 104 9.37 1.68 -1.73
N VAL A 105 10.62 1.66 -2.21
CA VAL A 105 11.26 0.47 -2.77
C VAL A 105 11.37 -0.65 -1.73
N LEU A 106 11.75 -0.35 -0.49
CA LEU A 106 11.86 -1.36 0.57
C LEU A 106 10.51 -2.00 0.90
N ILE A 107 9.44 -1.21 0.99
CA ILE A 107 8.07 -1.73 1.24
C ILE A 107 7.56 -2.51 0.03
N GLY A 108 7.85 -2.05 -1.20
CA GLY A 108 7.51 -2.76 -2.43
C GLY A 108 8.18 -4.13 -2.50
N VAL A 109 9.52 -4.17 -2.37
CA VAL A 109 10.30 -5.42 -2.33
C VAL A 109 9.82 -6.34 -1.19
N GLY A 110 9.55 -5.78 -0.01
CA GLY A 110 8.99 -6.54 1.12
C GLY A 110 7.63 -7.15 0.77
N SER A 111 6.76 -6.42 0.09
CA SER A 111 5.45 -6.90 -0.35
C SER A 111 5.57 -8.01 -1.39
N SER A 112 6.45 -7.86 -2.39
CA SER A 112 6.77 -8.93 -3.35
C SER A 112 7.33 -10.17 -2.64
N ALA A 113 8.22 -10.01 -1.67
CA ALA A 113 8.80 -11.10 -0.90
C ALA A 113 7.74 -11.85 -0.07
N VAL A 114 6.81 -11.13 0.56
CA VAL A 114 5.69 -11.75 1.30
C VAL A 114 4.76 -12.50 0.35
N ALA A 115 4.47 -11.94 -0.83
CA ALA A 115 3.60 -12.59 -1.81
C ALA A 115 4.16 -13.96 -2.25
N ILE A 116 5.46 -14.04 -2.52
CA ILE A 116 6.10 -15.29 -2.98
C ILE A 116 6.39 -16.28 -1.85
N THR A 117 6.75 -15.81 -0.65
CA THR A 117 7.15 -16.70 0.47
C THR A 117 5.98 -17.19 1.30
N CYS A 118 4.92 -16.39 1.44
CA CYS A 118 3.73 -16.75 2.22
C CYS A 118 2.56 -17.22 1.35
N GLY A 119 2.75 -17.29 0.03
CA GLY A 119 1.76 -17.76 -0.95
C GLY A 119 0.42 -17.01 -0.82
N ARG A 120 -0.69 -17.75 -0.94
CA ARG A 120 -2.05 -17.17 -0.91
C ARG A 120 -2.31 -16.33 0.35
N TRP A 121 -1.82 -16.77 1.51
CA TRP A 121 -2.06 -16.03 2.77
C TRP A 121 -1.28 -14.72 2.82
N GLY A 122 -0.07 -14.68 2.25
CA GLY A 122 0.68 -13.43 2.07
C GLY A 122 -0.05 -12.44 1.16
N VAL A 123 -0.53 -12.92 0.02
CA VAL A 123 -1.33 -12.13 -0.93
C VAL A 123 -2.59 -11.56 -0.26
N LEU A 124 -3.34 -12.40 0.46
CA LEU A 124 -4.53 -11.95 1.18
C LEU A 124 -4.21 -10.89 2.23
N ALA A 125 -3.09 -11.01 2.95
CA ALA A 125 -2.66 -10.02 3.92
C ALA A 125 -2.30 -8.68 3.24
N ILE A 126 -1.54 -8.71 2.15
CA ILE A 126 -1.17 -7.53 1.37
C ILE A 126 -2.44 -6.84 0.85
N LEU A 127 -3.33 -7.58 0.19
CA LEU A 127 -4.57 -7.04 -0.35
C LEU A 127 -5.45 -6.47 0.75
N PHE A 128 -5.62 -7.20 1.87
CA PHE A 128 -6.41 -6.72 3.00
C PHE A 128 -5.91 -5.37 3.52
N VAL A 129 -4.61 -5.25 3.81
CA VAL A 129 -4.04 -4.00 4.33
C VAL A 129 -4.26 -2.84 3.35
N HIS A 130 -3.93 -3.05 2.07
CA HIS A 130 -4.08 -1.98 1.08
C HIS A 130 -5.53 -1.62 0.81
N LEU A 131 -6.46 -2.59 0.83
CA LEU A 131 -7.88 -2.35 0.63
C LEU A 131 -8.52 -1.59 1.80
N VAL A 132 -8.16 -1.91 3.04
CA VAL A 132 -8.59 -1.10 4.20
C VAL A 132 -8.17 0.36 3.99
N LEU A 133 -6.90 0.58 3.62
CA LEU A 133 -6.38 1.93 3.39
C LEU A 133 -7.00 2.63 2.18
N ALA A 134 -7.27 1.90 1.10
CA ALA A 134 -7.95 2.42 -0.08
C ALA A 134 -9.39 2.82 0.24
N ILE A 135 -10.12 2.03 1.02
CA ILE A 135 -11.49 2.34 1.47
C ILE A 135 -11.47 3.57 2.38
N GLU A 136 -10.59 3.61 3.38
CA GLU A 136 -10.43 4.75 4.28
C GLU A 136 -10.01 6.04 3.54
N GLY A 137 -9.22 5.92 2.48
CA GLY A 137 -8.80 7.03 1.63
C GLY A 137 -9.89 7.50 0.67
N LEU A 138 -10.33 6.63 -0.23
CA LEU A 138 -11.27 6.93 -1.32
C LEU A 138 -12.70 7.16 -0.80
N LEU A 139 -13.15 6.34 0.16
CA LEU A 139 -14.50 6.38 0.72
C LEU A 139 -14.53 7.05 2.10
N TRP A 140 -13.58 7.95 2.40
CA TRP A 140 -13.38 8.55 3.71
C TRP A 140 -14.64 9.11 4.39
N ARG A 141 -15.62 9.60 3.62
CA ARG A 141 -16.89 10.10 4.19
C ARG A 141 -17.74 8.96 4.75
N ALA A 142 -17.78 7.83 4.06
CA ALA A 142 -18.50 6.64 4.45
C ALA A 142 -17.74 5.82 5.50
N ALA A 143 -16.40 5.91 5.53
CA ALA A 143 -15.54 5.18 6.46
C ALA A 143 -15.43 5.80 7.87
N ARG A 144 -16.18 6.87 8.18
CA ARG A 144 -16.05 7.59 9.47
C ARG A 144 -16.83 6.93 10.61
N GLY A 145 -16.17 6.81 11.76
CA GLY A 145 -16.77 6.44 13.05
C GLY A 145 -16.29 5.07 13.54
N SER A 146 -16.28 4.82 14.85
CA SER A 146 -15.68 3.59 15.42
C SER A 146 -16.40 2.29 15.01
N SER A 147 -17.70 2.33 14.71
CA SER A 147 -18.44 1.18 14.17
C SER A 147 -18.14 0.93 12.69
N SER A 148 -17.54 1.90 11.99
CA SER A 148 -17.15 1.80 10.58
C SER A 148 -15.93 0.90 10.41
N ASP A 149 -14.95 0.94 11.33
CA ASP A 149 -13.68 0.21 11.19
C ASP A 149 -13.90 -1.28 10.93
N VAL A 150 -14.77 -1.93 11.71
CA VAL A 150 -15.09 -3.36 11.52
C VAL A 150 -15.76 -3.62 10.17
N LEU A 151 -16.66 -2.75 9.73
CA LEU A 151 -17.32 -2.87 8.42
C LEU A 151 -16.32 -2.69 7.28
N VAL A 152 -15.39 -1.74 7.41
CA VAL A 152 -14.28 -1.53 6.47
C VAL A 152 -13.39 -2.77 6.43
N TRP A 153 -13.04 -3.35 7.57
CA TRP A 153 -12.24 -4.58 7.62
C TRP A 153 -12.97 -5.76 6.97
N LEU A 154 -14.26 -5.94 7.24
CA LEU A 154 -15.05 -7.00 6.60
C LEU A 154 -15.15 -6.80 5.08
N LEU A 155 -15.38 -5.57 4.63
CA LEU A 155 -15.40 -5.23 3.21
C LEU A 155 -14.04 -5.47 2.55
N ALA A 156 -12.95 -5.06 3.19
CA ALA A 156 -11.60 -5.28 2.70
C ALA A 156 -11.24 -6.76 2.65
N ALA A 157 -11.60 -7.54 3.67
CA ALA A 157 -11.32 -8.97 3.73
C ALA A 157 -12.10 -9.76 2.66
N THR A 158 -13.39 -9.47 2.51
CA THR A 158 -14.23 -10.09 1.46
C THR A 158 -13.76 -9.68 0.06
N SER A 159 -13.43 -8.41 -0.14
CA SER A 159 -12.87 -7.91 -1.41
C SER A 159 -11.51 -8.55 -1.72
N ALA A 160 -10.61 -8.66 -0.73
CA ALA A 160 -9.32 -9.32 -0.90
C ALA A 160 -9.48 -10.78 -1.33
N TRP A 161 -10.41 -11.51 -0.70
CA TRP A 161 -10.69 -12.89 -1.05
C TRP A 161 -11.19 -13.05 -2.48
N ILE A 162 -12.14 -12.20 -2.89
CA ILE A 162 -12.71 -12.21 -4.24
C ILE A 162 -11.65 -11.82 -5.27
N LEU A 163 -10.90 -10.75 -5.03
CA LEU A 163 -9.88 -10.24 -5.96
C LEU A 163 -8.72 -11.23 -6.13
N ALA A 164 -8.25 -11.86 -5.05
CA ALA A 164 -7.27 -12.95 -5.14
C ALA A 164 -7.82 -14.11 -6.00
N GLY A 165 -9.07 -14.53 -5.76
CA GLY A 165 -9.72 -15.56 -6.58
C GLY A 165 -9.92 -15.17 -8.05
N MET A 166 -10.07 -13.87 -8.36
CA MET A 166 -10.09 -13.38 -9.74
C MET A 166 -8.70 -13.45 -10.37
N LEU A 167 -7.65 -13.06 -9.65
CA LEU A 167 -6.27 -13.06 -10.12
C LEU A 167 -5.72 -14.49 -10.34
N ASP A 168 -6.15 -15.46 -9.54
CA ASP A 168 -5.79 -16.88 -9.65
C ASP A 168 -6.27 -17.53 -10.96
N LYS A 169 -7.29 -16.96 -11.61
CA LYS A 169 -7.81 -17.52 -12.87
C LYS A 169 -6.76 -17.38 -13.99
N PRO A 170 -6.66 -18.38 -14.89
CA PRO A 170 -5.70 -18.34 -15.98
C PRO A 170 -5.80 -17.04 -16.81
N GLY A 171 -4.66 -16.37 -17.00
CA GLY A 171 -4.56 -15.12 -17.76
C GLY A 171 -5.10 -13.85 -17.06
N GLN A 172 -5.57 -13.94 -15.81
CA GLN A 172 -6.21 -12.79 -15.13
C GLN A 172 -5.25 -11.95 -14.29
N GLY A 173 -4.12 -12.48 -13.81
CA GLY A 173 -3.08 -11.61 -13.25
C GLY A 173 -2.07 -12.22 -12.29
N ALA A 174 -2.30 -13.41 -11.72
CA ALA A 174 -1.35 -14.00 -10.76
C ALA A 174 0.09 -14.09 -11.33
N ALA A 175 0.24 -14.35 -12.63
CA ALA A 175 1.52 -14.46 -13.32
C ALA A 175 1.72 -13.42 -14.46
N TRP A 176 1.10 -12.24 -14.35
CA TRP A 176 1.08 -11.26 -15.48
C TRP A 176 2.48 -10.78 -15.91
N LEU A 177 3.30 -10.26 -14.99
CA LEU A 177 4.64 -9.75 -15.31
C LEU A 177 5.75 -10.78 -15.06
N PHE A 178 5.51 -11.69 -14.12
CA PHE A 178 6.46 -12.69 -13.66
C PHE A 178 5.85 -14.08 -13.86
N SER A 179 6.44 -14.86 -14.75
CA SER A 179 5.89 -16.15 -15.20
C SER A 179 6.65 -17.37 -14.68
N ASP A 180 7.82 -17.20 -14.07
CA ASP A 180 8.58 -18.35 -13.61
C ASP A 180 7.90 -19.03 -12.41
N PRO A 181 8.12 -20.34 -12.21
CA PRO A 181 7.60 -21.05 -11.06
C PRO A 181 7.95 -20.35 -9.74
N GLY A 182 6.94 -20.11 -8.90
CA GLY A 182 7.12 -19.45 -7.60
C GLY A 182 7.12 -17.92 -7.62
N GLN A 183 6.97 -17.27 -8.78
CA GLN A 183 6.88 -15.81 -8.87
C GLN A 183 5.45 -15.26 -8.91
N ALA A 184 4.45 -16.11 -8.66
CA ALA A 184 3.05 -15.68 -8.62
C ALA A 184 2.88 -14.51 -7.64
N TYR A 185 2.17 -13.47 -8.07
CA TYR A 185 1.90 -12.24 -7.32
C TYR A 185 3.11 -11.36 -6.99
N MET A 186 4.30 -11.67 -7.51
CA MET A 186 5.51 -10.85 -7.27
C MET A 186 5.31 -9.39 -7.69
N TRP A 187 4.44 -9.11 -8.67
CA TRP A 187 4.13 -7.76 -9.14
C TRP A 187 3.36 -6.89 -8.13
N LEU A 188 2.79 -7.47 -7.06
CA LEU A 188 2.05 -6.70 -6.04
C LEU A 188 2.92 -5.67 -5.29
N GLY A 189 4.24 -5.79 -5.37
CA GLY A 189 5.18 -4.83 -4.78
C GLY A 189 5.72 -3.76 -5.73
N LEU A 190 5.23 -3.71 -6.99
CA LEU A 190 5.55 -2.64 -7.95
C LEU A 190 4.82 -1.34 -7.58
#